data_AF-A0A8K1XLN7-F1
#
_entry.id   AF-A0A8K1XLN7-F1
#
_cell.length_a   1.000
_cell.length_b   1.000
_cell.length_c   1.000
_cell.angle_alpha   90.00
_cell.angle_beta   90.00
_cell.angle_gamma   90.00
#
_symmetry.space_group_name_H-M   'P 1'
#
loop_
_entity.id
_entity.type
_entity.pdbx_description
1 polymer ?
#
loop_
_entity_poly.entity_id
_entity_poly.type
_entity_poly.pdbx_seq_one_letter_code
_entity_poly.pdbx_strand_id
1 'polypeptide(L)'
;LNLFSILSSVCYIIPVLLAVAFLTLIERKVLGYMQLRKGPNVVGPTGLLQPIADGVKLFVKEPIRPATSSQMLFLLTPSMALTMAMIIWAPLPMPQPLSDMNLSILFILAASSLMVYSILGSGWASNSKYALIGARAVAQTISYETLALILLCTILLSGNFTLQNFNITQEGIWLILPTWPLGIMWFVSTLAETNRSPFDLTEGESELVSGFNVEYAGGPFALFFLAEYANILMMNTISTIIFMGTSNSTPSPHSTLILMTKAALLSMIFLWIRASYPRFRYDQLMHLVWKNFLPLTLA
;
A
#
# COMPACT_ATOMS: atom_id res chain seq x y z
N LEU A 1 15.40 26.69 6.36
CA LEU A 1 15.30 25.29 5.88
C LEU A 1 16.62 24.61 6.16
N ASN A 2 16.68 23.68 7.11
CA ASN A 2 17.92 22.99 7.45
C ASN A 2 18.29 22.06 6.29
N LEU A 3 19.45 22.26 5.68
CA LEU A 3 19.90 21.44 4.55
C LEU A 3 19.95 19.94 4.93
N PHE A 4 20.27 19.67 6.20
CA PHE A 4 20.29 18.32 6.78
C PHE A 4 18.92 17.63 6.76
N SER A 5 17.82 18.34 7.05
CA SER A 5 16.47 17.74 7.03
C SER A 5 15.98 17.46 5.60
N ILE A 6 16.41 18.28 4.64
CA ILE A 6 16.13 18.02 3.22
C ILE A 6 16.91 16.79 2.76
N LEU A 7 18.19 16.68 3.14
CA LEU A 7 19.00 15.54 2.76
C LEU A 7 18.49 14.23 3.39
N SER A 8 18.07 14.25 4.66
CA SER A 8 17.51 13.06 5.33
C SER A 8 16.20 12.58 4.66
N SER A 9 15.30 13.50 4.31
CA SER A 9 14.05 13.16 3.61
C SER A 9 14.29 12.62 2.20
N VAL A 10 15.23 13.20 1.43
CA VAL A 10 15.58 12.69 0.10
C VAL A 10 16.22 11.29 0.19
N CYS A 11 17.13 11.08 1.15
CA CYS A 11 17.74 9.77 1.40
C CYS A 11 16.71 8.72 1.83
N TYR A 12 15.54 9.11 2.36
CA TYR A 12 14.46 8.21 2.71
C TYR A 12 13.55 7.89 1.51
N ILE A 13 13.22 8.90 0.69
CA ILE A 13 12.34 8.76 -0.48
C ILE A 13 12.97 7.87 -1.57
N ILE A 14 14.26 8.04 -1.86
CA ILE A 14 14.93 7.35 -2.97
C ILE A 14 14.90 5.81 -2.80
N PRO A 15 15.30 5.23 -1.65
CA PRO A 15 15.24 3.79 -1.43
C PRO A 15 13.83 3.22 -1.49
N VAL A 16 12.83 3.96 -0.99
CA VAL A 16 11.42 3.53 -1.04
C VAL A 16 10.94 3.41 -2.48
N LEU A 17 11.17 4.43 -3.32
CA LEU A 17 10.79 4.40 -4.74
C LEU A 17 11.55 3.30 -5.51
N LEU A 18 12.81 3.07 -5.17
CA LEU A 18 13.60 1.99 -5.75
C LEU A 18 13.05 0.61 -5.34
N ALA A 19 12.67 0.43 -4.07
CA ALA A 19 12.04 -0.78 -3.58
C ALA A 19 10.69 -1.04 -4.27
N VAL A 20 9.88 0.00 -4.47
CA VAL A 20 8.63 -0.06 -5.25
C VAL A 20 8.89 -0.55 -6.68
N ALA A 21 9.87 0.04 -7.36
CA ALA A 21 10.22 -0.35 -8.72
C ALA A 21 10.62 -1.83 -8.81
N PHE A 22 11.43 -2.33 -7.88
CA PHE A 22 11.81 -3.74 -7.85
C PHE A 22 10.67 -4.68 -7.44
N LEU A 23 9.74 -4.24 -6.59
CA LEU A 23 8.57 -5.04 -6.24
C LEU A 23 7.72 -5.36 -7.47
N THR A 24 7.61 -4.44 -8.44
CA THR A 24 6.91 -4.72 -9.71
C THR A 24 7.56 -5.83 -10.53
N LEU A 25 8.90 -5.93 -10.51
CA LEU A 25 9.64 -7.01 -11.15
C LEU A 25 9.45 -8.32 -10.41
N ILE A 26 9.52 -8.28 -9.07
CA ILE A 26 9.34 -9.47 -8.22
C ILE A 26 7.94 -10.03 -8.46
N GLU A 27 6.91 -9.20 -8.48
CA GLU A 27 5.54 -9.61 -8.80
C GLU A 27 5.48 -10.39 -10.12
N ARG A 28 6.02 -9.84 -11.22
CA ARG A 28 5.98 -10.52 -12.53
C ARG A 28 6.74 -11.85 -12.53
N LYS A 29 7.85 -11.93 -11.79
CA LYS A 29 8.62 -13.17 -11.68
C LYS A 29 7.91 -14.22 -10.84
N VAL A 30 7.41 -13.85 -9.66
CA VAL A 30 6.71 -14.76 -8.74
C VAL A 30 5.46 -15.32 -9.39
N LEU A 31 4.64 -14.47 -10.01
CA LEU A 31 3.46 -14.91 -10.76
C LEU A 31 3.84 -15.79 -11.95
N GLY A 32 4.92 -15.46 -12.66
CA GLY A 32 5.45 -16.31 -13.73
C GLY A 32 5.77 -17.71 -13.22
N TYR A 33 6.58 -17.82 -12.17
CA TYR A 33 7.00 -19.11 -11.62
C TYR A 33 5.82 -19.94 -11.08
N MET A 34 4.85 -19.31 -10.41
CA MET A 34 3.63 -19.99 -9.95
C MET A 34 2.77 -20.50 -11.12
N GLN A 35 2.78 -19.79 -12.25
CA GLN A 35 2.08 -20.17 -13.48
C GLN A 35 2.92 -21.06 -14.42
N LEU A 36 4.05 -21.61 -13.94
CA LEU A 36 4.96 -22.44 -14.73
C LEU A 36 5.52 -21.75 -15.99
N ARG A 37 5.66 -20.42 -15.98
CA ARG A 37 6.32 -19.63 -17.04
C ARG A 37 7.46 -18.78 -16.50
N LYS A 38 8.44 -18.47 -17.35
CA LYS A 38 9.53 -17.57 -16.94
C LYS A 38 9.02 -16.12 -16.95
N GLY A 39 9.29 -15.38 -15.86
CA GLY A 39 9.08 -13.93 -15.81
C GLY A 39 10.04 -13.17 -16.72
N PRO A 40 10.03 -11.82 -16.68
CA PRO A 40 10.90 -10.99 -17.50
C PRO A 40 12.38 -11.33 -17.26
N ASN A 41 13.05 -11.84 -18.31
CA ASN A 41 14.45 -12.29 -18.26
C ASN A 41 15.36 -11.64 -19.32
N VAL A 42 14.81 -10.85 -20.24
CA VAL A 42 15.54 -10.31 -21.41
C VAL A 42 16.22 -8.97 -21.13
N VAL A 43 15.56 -8.06 -20.39
CA VAL A 43 16.07 -6.69 -20.18
C VAL A 43 17.11 -6.66 -19.05
N GLY A 44 18.39 -6.73 -19.43
CA GLY A 44 19.53 -6.76 -18.50
C GLY A 44 19.76 -8.15 -17.88
N PRO A 45 20.76 -8.29 -16.97
CA PRO A 45 21.06 -9.58 -16.33
C PRO A 45 19.85 -10.05 -15.52
N THR A 46 19.28 -11.19 -15.90
CA THR A 46 18.06 -11.77 -15.30
C THR A 46 16.85 -10.83 -15.28
N GLY A 47 16.78 -9.82 -16.16
CA GLY A 47 15.65 -8.88 -16.18
C GLY A 47 15.72 -7.73 -15.17
N LEU A 48 16.82 -7.55 -14.42
CA LEU A 48 16.93 -6.54 -13.35
C LEU A 48 16.68 -5.10 -13.82
N LEU A 49 16.95 -4.79 -15.09
CA LEU A 49 16.76 -3.45 -15.66
C LEU A 49 15.32 -3.20 -16.15
N GLN A 50 14.42 -4.19 -16.03
CA GLN A 50 13.02 -4.06 -16.47
C GLN A 50 12.27 -2.87 -15.84
N PRO A 51 12.35 -2.60 -14.52
CA PRO A 51 11.62 -1.48 -13.93
C PRO A 51 12.08 -0.12 -14.46
N ILE A 52 13.38 0.00 -14.75
CA ILE A 52 13.95 1.22 -15.33
C ILE A 52 13.45 1.40 -16.77
N ALA A 53 13.43 0.32 -17.57
CA ALA A 53 12.90 0.37 -18.93
C ALA A 53 11.40 0.71 -18.97
N ASP A 54 10.60 0.14 -18.07
CA ASP A 54 9.16 0.44 -17.94
C ASP A 54 8.94 1.90 -17.51
N GLY A 55 9.74 2.40 -16.56
CA GLY A 55 9.70 3.82 -16.15
C GLY A 55 10.02 4.76 -17.31
N VAL A 56 11.15 4.57 -17.99
CA VAL A 56 11.56 5.39 -19.14
C VAL A 56 10.49 5.35 -20.24
N LYS A 57 9.94 4.16 -20.53
CA LYS A 57 8.87 4.01 -21.52
C LYS A 57 7.63 4.84 -21.17
N LEU A 58 7.19 4.82 -19.91
CA LEU A 58 5.99 5.55 -19.48
C LEU A 58 6.20 7.06 -19.50
N PHE A 59 7.40 7.55 -19.16
CA PHE A 59 7.69 8.99 -19.17
C PHE A 59 7.94 9.56 -20.57
N VAL A 60 8.45 8.75 -21.52
CA VAL A 60 8.62 9.16 -22.92
C VAL A 60 7.29 9.15 -23.68
N LYS A 61 6.30 8.37 -23.22
CA LYS A 61 5.00 8.28 -23.86
C LYS A 61 4.26 9.62 -23.82
N GLU A 62 3.65 9.98 -24.94
CA GLU A 62 2.89 11.22 -25.08
C GLU A 62 1.72 11.27 -24.05
N PRO A 63 1.57 12.37 -23.29
CA PRO A 63 0.50 12.51 -22.33
C PRO A 63 -0.82 12.79 -23.05
N ILE A 64 -1.70 11.79 -23.08
CA ILE A 64 -3.06 11.95 -23.62
C ILE A 64 -3.90 12.69 -22.57
N ARG A 65 -4.55 13.78 -22.99
CA ARG A 65 -5.48 14.55 -22.14
C ARG A 65 -6.83 14.67 -22.85
N PRO A 66 -7.90 14.04 -22.35
CA PRO A 66 -9.21 14.14 -22.98
C PRO A 66 -9.82 15.53 -22.79
N ALA A 67 -10.45 16.08 -23.83
CA ALA A 67 -11.03 17.42 -23.81
C ALA A 67 -12.24 17.56 -22.85
N THR A 68 -12.90 16.44 -22.53
CA THR A 68 -14.05 16.37 -21.62
C THR A 68 -13.66 16.35 -20.14
N SER A 69 -12.37 16.19 -19.83
CA SER A 69 -11.86 16.09 -18.46
C SER A 69 -11.62 17.45 -17.81
N SER A 70 -11.75 17.51 -16.48
CA SER A 70 -11.32 18.68 -15.72
C SER A 70 -9.80 18.68 -15.58
N GLN A 71 -9.13 19.56 -16.33
CA GLN A 71 -7.67 19.57 -16.47
C GLN A 71 -6.92 19.70 -15.14
N MET A 72 -7.42 20.54 -14.22
CA MET A 72 -6.78 20.80 -12.94
C MET A 72 -6.76 19.54 -12.05
N LEU A 73 -7.91 18.88 -11.89
CA LEU A 73 -8.02 17.65 -11.10
C LEU A 73 -7.29 16.49 -11.79
N PHE A 74 -7.34 16.40 -13.11
CA PHE A 74 -6.65 15.35 -13.86
C PHE A 74 -5.13 15.38 -13.63
N LEU A 75 -4.53 16.57 -13.52
CA LEU A 75 -3.10 16.69 -13.25
C LEU A 75 -2.74 16.59 -11.76
N LEU A 76 -3.58 17.11 -10.86
CA LEU A 76 -3.29 17.10 -9.42
C LEU A 76 -3.50 15.73 -8.77
N THR A 77 -4.53 14.99 -9.18
CA THR A 77 -4.92 13.73 -8.51
C THR A 77 -3.82 12.66 -8.45
N PRO A 78 -3.03 12.38 -9.52
CA PRO A 78 -1.95 11.40 -9.45
C PRO A 78 -0.79 11.89 -8.58
N SER A 79 -0.51 13.20 -8.60
CA SER A 79 0.50 13.79 -7.73
C SER A 79 0.09 13.71 -6.25
N MET A 80 -1.18 13.98 -5.95
CA MET A 80 -1.72 13.83 -4.59
C MET A 80 -1.59 12.39 -4.10
N ALA A 81 -1.98 11.40 -4.93
CA ALA A 81 -1.85 9.99 -4.57
C ALA A 81 -0.42 9.62 -4.16
N LEU A 82 0.59 10.00 -4.97
CA LEU A 82 1.99 9.73 -4.64
C LEU A 82 2.45 10.49 -3.39
N THR A 83 2.09 11.77 -3.25
CA THR A 83 2.49 12.54 -2.06
C THR A 83 1.93 11.95 -0.77
N MET A 84 0.65 11.54 -0.76
CA MET A 84 0.04 10.90 0.39
C MET A 84 0.70 9.56 0.71
N ALA A 85 0.96 8.74 -0.31
CA ALA A 85 1.67 7.48 -0.14
C ALA A 85 3.05 7.68 0.49
N MET A 86 3.79 8.73 0.14
CA MET A 86 5.12 9.00 0.72
C MET A 86 5.07 9.62 2.12
N ILE A 87 4.07 10.45 2.43
CA ILE A 87 3.92 11.11 3.74
C ILE A 87 3.72 10.08 4.87
N ILE A 88 2.96 9.01 4.61
CA ILE A 88 2.65 7.98 5.62
C ILE A 88 3.91 7.25 6.09
N TRP A 89 5.00 7.26 5.32
CA TRP A 89 6.25 6.63 5.77
C TRP A 89 7.03 7.44 6.81
N ALA A 90 6.80 8.75 6.93
CA ALA A 90 7.57 9.61 7.84
C ALA A 90 7.58 9.16 9.33
N PRO A 91 6.46 8.71 9.92
CA PRO A 91 6.45 8.23 11.30
C PRO A 91 6.93 6.78 11.49
N LEU A 92 7.26 6.03 10.43
CA LEU A 92 7.62 4.61 10.56
C LEU A 92 9.00 4.43 11.23
N PRO A 93 9.12 3.63 12.31
CA PRO A 93 10.37 3.42 13.02
C PRO A 93 11.35 2.52 12.24
N MET A 94 12.42 3.09 11.68
CA MET A 94 13.45 2.35 10.93
C MET A 94 14.87 2.93 11.12
N PRO A 95 15.60 2.67 12.23
CA PRO A 95 15.16 2.27 13.57
C PRO A 95 14.69 3.48 14.40
N GLN A 96 15.04 4.69 13.95
CA GLN A 96 14.45 5.96 14.37
C GLN A 96 13.50 6.43 13.27
N PRO A 97 12.35 7.02 13.60
CA PRO A 97 11.46 7.59 12.60
C PRO A 97 12.05 8.89 12.05
N LEU A 98 11.61 9.29 10.84
CA LEU A 98 12.02 10.56 10.25
C LEU A 98 11.41 11.75 11.01
N SER A 99 10.18 11.57 11.50
CA SER A 99 9.49 12.53 12.36
C SER A 99 8.93 11.81 13.59
N ASP A 100 9.52 12.08 14.75
CA ASP A 100 8.98 11.63 16.04
C ASP A 100 7.67 12.37 16.35
N MET A 101 6.55 11.64 16.26
CA MET A 101 5.23 12.15 16.60
C MET A 101 4.60 11.32 17.72
N ASN A 102 4.09 11.99 18.75
CA ASN A 102 3.41 11.32 19.87
C ASN A 102 2.17 10.53 19.43
N LEU A 103 1.47 11.00 18.40
CA LEU A 103 0.25 10.40 17.87
C LEU A 103 0.49 9.77 16.49
N SER A 104 1.58 9.03 16.34
CA SER A 104 2.02 8.45 15.06
C SER A 104 0.96 7.59 14.37
N ILE A 105 0.21 6.77 15.12
CA ILE A 105 -0.79 5.86 14.53
C ILE A 105 -2.03 6.62 14.06
N LEU A 106 -2.48 7.63 14.81
CA LEU A 106 -3.60 8.48 14.41
C LEU A 106 -3.24 9.28 13.15
N PHE A 107 -1.98 9.70 13.02
CA PHE A 107 -1.50 10.33 11.80
C PHE A 107 -1.59 9.39 10.59
N ILE A 108 -1.19 8.12 10.74
CA ILE A 108 -1.31 7.13 9.67
C ILE A 108 -2.78 6.94 9.26
N LEU A 109 -3.70 6.82 10.22
CA LEU A 109 -5.14 6.70 9.95
C LEU A 109 -5.72 7.94 9.26
N ALA A 110 -5.31 9.14 9.67
CA ALA A 110 -5.73 10.37 9.00
C ALA A 110 -5.19 10.44 7.57
N ALA A 111 -3.93 10.05 7.35
CA ALA A 111 -3.31 10.07 6.04
C ALA A 111 -3.86 8.98 5.10
N SER A 112 -4.26 7.81 5.59
CA SER A 112 -4.93 6.78 4.78
C SER A 112 -6.32 7.25 4.31
N SER A 113 -7.11 7.89 5.19
CA SER A 113 -8.41 8.46 4.77
C SER A 113 -8.29 9.58 3.74
N LEU A 114 -7.23 10.38 3.81
CA LEU A 114 -6.94 11.40 2.81
C LEU A 114 -6.61 10.80 1.43
N MET A 115 -6.04 9.59 1.37
CA MET A 115 -5.70 8.92 0.12
C MET A 115 -6.94 8.58 -0.71
N VAL A 116 -8.07 8.31 -0.05
CA VAL A 116 -9.35 8.03 -0.71
C VAL A 116 -9.80 9.18 -1.61
N TYR A 117 -9.51 10.43 -1.22
CA TYR A 117 -9.84 11.60 -2.05
C TYR A 117 -9.05 11.64 -3.35
N SER A 118 -7.84 11.08 -3.39
CA SER A 118 -7.07 11.01 -4.64
C SER A 118 -7.70 10.07 -5.66
N ILE A 119 -8.27 8.95 -5.20
CA ILE A 119 -8.99 7.96 -6.02
C ILE A 119 -10.36 8.52 -6.46
N LEU A 120 -11.08 9.19 -5.56
CA LEU A 120 -12.34 9.84 -5.91
C LEU A 120 -12.13 10.97 -6.93
N GLY A 121 -11.09 11.78 -6.71
CA GLY A 121 -10.74 12.88 -7.61
C GLY A 121 -10.40 12.41 -9.02
N SER A 122 -9.70 11.28 -9.18
CA SER A 122 -9.36 10.74 -10.50
C SER A 122 -10.58 10.17 -11.24
N GLY A 123 -11.48 9.51 -10.52
CA GLY A 123 -12.77 9.06 -11.06
C GLY A 123 -13.68 10.21 -11.49
N TRP A 124 -13.66 11.34 -10.77
CA TRP A 124 -14.43 12.52 -11.15
C TRP A 124 -13.77 13.31 -12.29
N ALA A 125 -12.44 13.37 -12.33
CA ALA A 125 -11.70 14.17 -13.31
C ALA A 125 -11.88 13.71 -14.76
N SER A 126 -12.03 12.40 -14.97
CA SER A 126 -12.14 11.74 -16.28
C SER A 126 -13.48 12.01 -16.99
N ASN A 127 -14.54 12.32 -16.24
CA ASN A 127 -15.86 12.67 -16.80
C ASN A 127 -16.41 11.60 -17.79
N SER A 128 -16.05 10.32 -17.59
CA SER A 128 -16.67 9.18 -18.25
C SER A 128 -17.48 8.35 -17.26
N LYS A 129 -18.62 7.83 -17.72
CA LYS A 129 -19.54 7.05 -16.87
C LYS A 129 -18.84 5.84 -16.25
N TYR A 130 -17.94 5.19 -17.00
CA TYR A 130 -17.19 4.02 -16.54
C TYR A 130 -16.18 4.37 -15.44
N ALA A 131 -15.42 5.46 -15.60
CA ALA A 131 -14.46 5.87 -14.56
C ALA A 131 -15.17 6.32 -13.26
N LEU A 132 -16.32 7.00 -13.38
CA LEU A 132 -17.13 7.37 -12.22
C LEU A 132 -17.71 6.15 -11.50
N ILE A 133 -18.18 5.13 -12.22
CA ILE A 133 -18.64 3.87 -11.63
C ILE A 133 -17.46 3.09 -11.03
N GLY A 134 -16.28 3.18 -11.66
CA GLY A 134 -15.02 2.64 -11.13
C GLY A 134 -14.58 3.26 -9.80
N ALA A 135 -15.10 4.45 -9.44
CA ALA A 135 -14.91 5.03 -8.12
C ALA A 135 -15.60 4.23 -6.98
N ARG A 136 -16.22 3.07 -7.26
CA ARG A 136 -16.62 2.09 -6.22
C ARG A 136 -15.46 1.61 -5.35
N ALA A 137 -14.21 1.69 -5.82
CA ALA A 137 -13.03 1.51 -4.96
C ALA A 137 -13.10 2.37 -3.70
N VAL A 138 -13.64 3.59 -3.80
CA VAL A 138 -13.77 4.51 -2.67
C VAL A 138 -14.62 3.90 -1.57
N ALA A 139 -15.74 3.27 -1.94
CA ALA A 139 -16.59 2.59 -0.96
C ALA A 139 -15.87 1.41 -0.31
N GLN A 140 -15.08 0.65 -1.07
CA GLN A 140 -14.24 -0.43 -0.55
C GLN A 140 -13.19 0.11 0.44
N THR A 141 -12.38 1.09 0.04
CA THR A 141 -11.33 1.63 0.89
C THR A 141 -11.92 2.21 2.18
N ILE A 142 -13.02 2.96 2.10
CA ILE A 142 -13.71 3.51 3.28
C ILE A 142 -14.26 2.39 4.17
N SER A 143 -14.89 1.36 3.60
CA SER A 143 -15.44 0.26 4.41
C SER A 143 -14.34 -0.49 5.18
N TYR A 144 -13.17 -0.64 4.58
CA TYR A 144 -12.03 -1.30 5.22
C TYR A 144 -11.21 -0.38 6.13
N GLU A 145 -11.54 0.91 6.24
CA GLU A 145 -11.04 1.75 7.35
C GLU A 145 -11.54 1.27 8.72
N THR A 146 -12.44 0.28 8.78
CA THR A 146 -12.69 -0.54 9.98
C THR A 146 -11.42 -1.16 10.58
N LEU A 147 -10.33 -1.19 9.82
CA LEU A 147 -8.97 -1.44 10.26
C LEU A 147 -8.52 -0.51 11.41
N ALA A 148 -9.12 0.67 11.56
CA ALA A 148 -8.94 1.56 12.71
C ALA A 148 -9.38 0.93 14.04
N LEU A 149 -10.44 0.11 14.05
CA LEU A 149 -10.89 -0.62 15.25
C LEU A 149 -9.88 -1.70 15.63
N ILE A 150 -9.36 -2.43 14.63
CA ILE A 150 -8.31 -3.43 14.87
C ILE A 150 -7.05 -2.76 15.43
N LEU A 151 -6.64 -1.62 14.87
CA LEU A 151 -5.56 -0.79 15.41
C LEU A 151 -5.83 -0.41 16.87
N LEU A 152 -7.04 0.08 17.17
CA LEU A 152 -7.41 0.47 18.53
C LEU A 152 -7.22 -0.68 19.53
N CYS A 153 -7.66 -1.90 19.19
CA CYS A 153 -7.44 -3.09 20.04
C CYS A 153 -5.95 -3.35 20.28
N THR A 154 -5.11 -3.23 19.25
CA THR A 154 -3.65 -3.42 19.38
C THR A 154 -2.98 -2.29 20.17
N ILE A 155 -3.50 -1.06 20.11
CA ILE A 155 -3.00 0.07 20.90
C ILE A 155 -3.33 -0.13 22.38
N LEU A 156 -4.51 -0.65 22.71
CA LEU A 156 -4.87 -0.94 24.10
C LEU A 156 -3.90 -1.97 24.73
N LEU A 157 -3.40 -2.91 23.94
CA LEU A 157 -2.38 -3.87 24.39
C LEU A 157 -0.99 -3.24 24.53
N SER A 158 -0.65 -2.25 23.72
CA SER A 158 0.67 -1.59 23.77
C SER A 158 0.73 -0.47 24.84
N GLY A 159 -0.38 0.23 25.08
CA GLY A 159 -0.51 1.30 26.05
C GLY A 159 -0.15 2.71 25.55
N ASN A 160 0.40 2.87 24.35
CA ASN A 160 0.76 4.17 23.76
C ASN A 160 0.45 4.25 22.26
N PHE A 161 0.29 5.48 21.76
CA PHE A 161 0.04 5.77 20.34
C PHE A 161 1.30 5.92 19.47
N THR A 162 2.49 5.74 20.06
CA THR A 162 3.77 5.81 19.34
C THR A 162 4.11 4.44 18.73
N LEU A 163 4.49 4.42 17.45
CA LEU A 163 4.86 3.18 16.75
C LEU A 163 6.08 2.49 17.37
N GLN A 164 7.00 3.26 17.93
CA GLN A 164 8.18 2.72 18.61
C GLN A 164 7.81 1.88 19.84
N ASN A 165 6.68 2.17 20.50
CA ASN A 165 6.24 1.43 21.67
C ASN A 165 5.89 -0.04 21.35
N PHE A 166 5.47 -0.34 20.12
CA PHE A 166 5.21 -1.73 19.71
C PHE A 166 6.47 -2.60 19.71
N ASN A 167 7.64 -2.03 19.41
CA ASN A 167 8.90 -2.78 19.50
C ASN A 167 9.25 -3.13 20.96
N ILE A 168 8.86 -2.29 21.92
CA ILE A 168 9.08 -2.50 23.36
C ILE A 168 8.12 -3.58 23.87
N THR A 169 6.83 -3.49 23.52
CA THR A 169 5.81 -4.41 24.04
C THR A 169 5.97 -5.83 23.50
N GLN A 170 6.57 -5.98 22.32
CA GLN A 170 6.80 -7.28 21.67
C GLN A 170 8.14 -7.95 22.02
N GLU A 171 8.92 -7.41 22.97
CA GLU A 171 10.21 -8.01 23.35
C GLU A 171 10.06 -9.43 23.92
N GLY A 172 8.97 -9.68 24.67
CA GLY A 172 8.69 -11.01 25.23
C GLY A 172 8.06 -11.97 24.22
N ILE A 173 6.93 -11.59 23.65
CA ILE A 173 6.15 -12.41 22.71
C ILE A 173 5.61 -11.48 21.61
N TRP A 174 5.66 -11.93 20.36
CA TRP A 174 5.05 -11.21 19.24
C TRP A 174 3.54 -11.09 19.40
N LEU A 175 2.99 -9.91 19.14
CA LEU A 175 1.57 -9.62 19.32
C LEU A 175 0.65 -10.49 18.43
N ILE A 176 1.15 -11.05 17.32
CA ILE A 176 0.38 -12.00 16.51
C ILE A 176 -0.06 -13.24 17.27
N LEU A 177 0.71 -13.71 18.25
CA LEU A 177 0.39 -14.94 18.99
C LEU A 177 -0.83 -14.76 19.92
N PRO A 178 -0.88 -13.75 20.82
CA PRO A 178 -2.06 -13.52 21.63
C PRO A 178 -3.26 -13.01 20.81
N THR A 179 -3.01 -12.28 19.72
CA THR A 179 -4.08 -11.65 18.90
C THR A 179 -4.28 -12.31 17.55
N TRP A 180 -4.08 -13.63 17.43
CA TRP A 180 -4.09 -14.31 16.14
C TRP A 180 -5.35 -14.06 15.27
N PRO A 181 -6.58 -13.93 15.80
CA PRO A 181 -7.75 -13.63 14.96
C PRO A 181 -7.70 -12.20 14.42
N LEU A 182 -7.29 -11.24 15.27
CA LEU A 182 -7.11 -9.83 14.88
C LEU A 182 -6.00 -9.70 13.83
N GLY A 183 -4.91 -10.44 13.97
CA GLY A 183 -3.82 -10.46 12.98
C GLY A 183 -4.25 -10.98 11.61
N ILE A 184 -5.11 -11.99 11.55
CA ILE A 184 -5.66 -12.47 10.27
C ILE A 184 -6.64 -11.46 9.68
N MET A 185 -7.56 -10.91 10.49
CA MET A 185 -8.48 -9.87 10.02
C MET A 185 -7.73 -8.64 9.49
N TRP A 186 -6.69 -8.21 10.20
CA TRP A 186 -5.78 -7.15 9.79
C TRP A 186 -5.17 -7.42 8.42
N PHE A 187 -4.66 -8.62 8.22
CA PHE A 187 -3.99 -8.98 6.97
C PHE A 187 -4.98 -9.03 5.80
N VAL A 188 -6.22 -9.48 6.02
CA VAL A 188 -7.28 -9.43 5.01
C VAL A 188 -7.72 -7.98 4.73
N SER A 189 -7.81 -7.13 5.75
CA SER A 189 -8.20 -5.72 5.57
C SER A 189 -7.12 -4.91 4.85
N THR A 190 -5.82 -5.17 5.11
CA THR A 190 -4.73 -4.51 4.36
C THR A 190 -4.67 -4.93 2.88
N LEU A 191 -5.00 -6.19 2.56
CA LEU A 191 -5.18 -6.64 1.16
C LEU A 191 -6.34 -5.90 0.48
N ALA A 192 -7.45 -5.68 1.20
CA ALA A 192 -8.62 -5.00 0.66
C ALA A 192 -8.40 -3.48 0.50
N GLU A 193 -7.70 -2.84 1.43
CA GLU A 193 -7.39 -1.40 1.35
C GLU A 193 -6.43 -1.08 0.19
N THR A 194 -5.50 -2.00 -0.11
CA THR A 194 -4.57 -1.85 -1.24
C THR A 194 -5.19 -2.20 -2.60
N ASN A 195 -6.50 -2.52 -2.65
CA ASN A 195 -7.26 -2.86 -3.85
C ASN A 195 -6.59 -3.95 -4.72
N ARG A 196 -5.88 -4.90 -4.11
CA ARG A 196 -5.20 -5.98 -4.83
C ARG A 196 -5.99 -7.27 -4.86
N SER A 197 -5.82 -8.03 -5.94
CA SER A 197 -6.48 -9.32 -6.13
C SER A 197 -6.12 -10.25 -4.97
N PRO A 198 -7.09 -10.87 -4.30
CA PRO A 198 -8.45 -11.17 -4.76
C PRO A 198 -9.51 -10.07 -4.59
N PHE A 199 -9.19 -8.94 -3.95
CA PHE A 199 -10.11 -7.80 -3.71
C PHE A 199 -9.92 -6.63 -4.71
N ASP A 200 -9.46 -6.95 -5.91
CA ASP A 200 -9.23 -5.99 -6.99
C ASP A 200 -10.47 -5.92 -7.91
N LEU A 201 -11.49 -5.21 -7.41
CA LEU A 201 -12.75 -5.01 -8.10
C LEU A 201 -12.67 -3.88 -9.14
N THR A 202 -11.79 -2.90 -8.93
CA THR A 202 -11.62 -1.77 -9.85
C THR A 202 -10.91 -2.11 -11.14
N GLU A 203 -9.95 -3.05 -11.11
CA GLU A 203 -9.26 -3.51 -12.31
C GLU A 203 -9.96 -4.74 -12.91
N GLY A 204 -10.75 -5.46 -12.10
CA GLY A 204 -11.16 -6.82 -12.38
C GLY A 204 -12.49 -7.06 -13.07
N GLU A 205 -13.39 -6.09 -13.11
CA GLU A 205 -14.67 -6.24 -13.82
C GLU A 205 -14.50 -5.91 -15.30
N SER A 206 -14.82 -6.88 -16.17
CA SER A 206 -14.75 -6.80 -17.64
C SER A 206 -15.57 -5.65 -18.23
N GLU A 207 -16.45 -5.04 -17.45
CA GLU A 207 -17.30 -3.91 -17.83
C GLU A 207 -16.61 -2.55 -17.65
N LEU A 208 -15.54 -2.46 -16.84
CA LEU A 208 -14.95 -1.19 -16.42
C LEU A 208 -13.54 -0.92 -16.97
N VAL A 209 -12.95 -1.84 -17.75
CA VAL A 209 -11.66 -1.70 -18.48
C VAL A 209 -10.67 -0.79 -17.73
N SER A 210 -10.23 -1.19 -16.53
CA SER A 210 -9.31 -0.44 -15.64
C SER A 210 -9.86 0.80 -14.88
N GLY A 211 -11.17 0.85 -14.61
CA GLY A 211 -11.76 1.69 -13.55
C GLY A 211 -11.42 3.18 -13.63
N PHE A 212 -10.84 3.75 -12.56
CA PHE A 212 -10.47 5.17 -12.50
C PHE A 212 -9.21 5.53 -13.31
N ASN A 213 -8.45 4.53 -13.78
CA ASN A 213 -7.20 4.71 -14.53
C ASN A 213 -7.38 4.68 -16.05
N VAL A 214 -8.60 4.45 -16.57
CA VAL A 214 -8.89 4.23 -18.01
C VAL A 214 -8.28 5.31 -18.91
N GLU A 215 -8.38 6.57 -18.48
CA GLU A 215 -8.02 7.73 -19.30
C GLU A 215 -6.59 8.22 -19.07
N TYR A 216 -5.91 7.69 -18.06
CA TYR A 216 -4.56 8.11 -17.71
C TYR A 216 -3.53 7.35 -18.57
N ALA A 217 -2.70 8.11 -19.28
CA ALA A 217 -1.61 7.58 -20.09
C ALA A 217 -0.27 8.17 -19.69
N GLY A 218 0.80 7.39 -19.86
CA GLY A 218 2.19 7.85 -19.69
C GLY A 218 2.56 8.17 -18.24
N GLY A 219 3.07 9.37 -17.97
CA GLY A 219 3.56 9.80 -16.65
C GLY A 219 2.50 9.75 -15.53
N PRO A 220 1.31 10.37 -15.69
CA PRO A 220 0.23 10.29 -14.71
C PRO A 220 -0.18 8.86 -14.31
N PHE A 221 -0.19 7.94 -15.28
CA PHE A 221 -0.43 6.52 -15.04
C PHE A 221 0.67 5.94 -14.14
N ALA A 222 1.94 6.21 -14.47
CA ALA A 222 3.07 5.75 -13.66
C ALA A 222 2.99 6.20 -12.19
N LEU A 223 2.51 7.43 -11.94
CA LEU A 223 2.34 7.95 -10.58
C LEU A 223 1.31 7.16 -9.77
N PHE A 224 0.18 6.75 -10.36
CA PHE A 224 -0.79 5.90 -9.67
C PHE A 224 -0.22 4.53 -9.33
N PHE A 225 0.49 3.88 -10.26
CA PHE A 225 1.12 2.59 -9.96
C PHE A 225 2.18 2.73 -8.87
N LEU A 226 3.04 3.75 -8.95
CA LEU A 226 4.03 3.99 -7.91
C LEU A 226 3.38 4.21 -6.54
N ALA A 227 2.28 4.97 -6.47
CA ALA A 227 1.55 5.21 -5.23
C ALA A 227 0.92 3.91 -4.69
N GLU A 228 0.24 3.12 -5.52
CA GLU A 228 -0.38 1.86 -5.12
C GLU A 228 0.65 0.86 -4.58
N TYR A 229 1.78 0.69 -5.28
CA TYR A 229 2.85 -0.19 -4.83
C TYR A 229 3.58 0.34 -3.59
N ALA A 230 3.72 1.67 -3.44
CA ALA A 230 4.22 2.26 -2.21
C ALA A 230 3.30 1.94 -1.03
N ASN A 231 1.98 1.97 -1.23
CA ASN A 231 1.01 1.60 -0.20
C ASN A 231 1.07 0.12 0.16
N ILE A 232 1.32 -0.77 -0.81
CA ILE A 232 1.51 -2.20 -0.54
C ILE A 232 2.71 -2.41 0.38
N LEU A 233 3.85 -1.80 0.08
CA LEU A 233 5.03 -1.88 0.94
C LEU A 233 4.75 -1.28 2.32
N MET A 234 4.13 -0.12 2.36
CA MET A 234 3.79 0.61 3.58
C MET A 234 2.88 -0.21 4.50
N MET A 235 1.76 -0.75 3.99
CA MET A 235 0.84 -1.58 4.79
C MET A 235 1.53 -2.84 5.33
N ASN A 236 2.40 -3.46 4.53
CA ASN A 236 3.20 -4.59 4.99
C ASN A 236 4.19 -4.16 6.09
N THR A 237 4.87 -3.02 5.97
CA THR A 237 5.74 -2.52 7.04
C THR A 237 4.97 -2.20 8.32
N ILE A 238 3.80 -1.57 8.24
CA ILE A 238 2.93 -1.30 9.39
C ILE A 238 2.51 -2.62 10.04
N SER A 239 2.09 -3.62 9.26
CA SER A 239 1.72 -4.94 9.77
C SER A 239 2.87 -5.64 10.50
N THR A 240 4.11 -5.51 10.00
CA THR A 240 5.27 -6.04 10.71
C THR A 240 5.53 -5.33 12.03
N ILE A 241 5.37 -4.01 12.09
CA ILE A 241 5.59 -3.24 13.33
C ILE A 241 4.54 -3.63 14.39
N ILE A 242 3.26 -3.70 14.01
CA ILE A 242 2.17 -3.96 14.96
C ILE A 242 2.15 -5.39 15.48
N PHE A 243 2.57 -6.37 14.68
CA PHE A 243 2.39 -7.78 15.03
C PHE A 243 3.66 -8.63 15.14
N MET A 244 4.69 -8.35 14.34
CA MET A 244 5.90 -9.18 14.20
C MET A 244 7.19 -8.38 14.43
N GLY A 245 7.18 -7.31 15.21
CA GLY A 245 8.19 -6.26 15.23
C GLY A 245 9.60 -6.69 15.60
N THR A 246 10.45 -5.70 15.85
CA THR A 246 11.89 -5.92 16.02
C THR A 246 12.32 -5.74 17.46
N SER A 247 13.17 -6.64 17.94
CA SER A 247 13.76 -6.54 19.28
C SER A 247 14.67 -5.31 19.39
N ASN A 248 14.44 -4.49 20.41
CA ASN A 248 15.23 -3.29 20.68
C ASN A 248 16.70 -3.58 21.05
N SER A 249 16.99 -4.80 21.50
CA SER A 249 18.34 -5.26 21.84
C SER A 249 19.25 -5.46 20.62
N THR A 250 18.71 -5.45 19.41
CA THR A 250 19.52 -5.57 18.18
C THR A 250 20.07 -4.20 17.76
N PRO A 251 21.34 -4.13 17.33
CA PRO A 251 21.95 -2.85 16.92
C PRO A 251 21.20 -2.23 15.74
N SER A 252 21.24 -0.90 15.65
CA SER A 252 20.45 -0.06 14.74
C SER A 252 20.43 -0.48 13.25
N PRO A 253 21.51 -0.97 12.61
CA PRO A 253 21.42 -1.43 11.22
C PRO A 253 20.82 -2.83 11.09
N HIS A 254 20.90 -3.65 12.14
CA HIS A 254 20.36 -5.02 12.11
C HIS A 254 18.86 -5.01 12.36
N SER A 255 18.36 -4.11 13.22
CA SER A 255 16.93 -3.97 13.45
C SER A 255 16.19 -3.55 12.18
N THR A 256 16.70 -2.59 11.40
CA THR A 256 16.09 -2.22 10.11
C THR A 256 16.09 -3.36 9.10
N LEU A 257 17.18 -4.13 9.03
CA LEU A 257 17.26 -5.28 8.14
C LEU A 257 16.25 -6.37 8.53
N ILE A 258 16.07 -6.64 9.83
CA ILE A 258 15.07 -7.60 10.32
C ILE A 258 13.66 -7.10 10.00
N LEU A 259 13.38 -5.81 10.19
CA LEU A 259 12.05 -5.25 9.88
C LEU A 259 11.75 -5.35 8.39
N MET A 260 12.69 -4.93 7.54
CA MET A 260 12.53 -4.97 6.08
C MET A 260 12.45 -6.38 5.52
N THR A 261 13.20 -7.34 6.07
CA THR A 261 13.10 -8.75 5.66
C THR A 261 11.75 -9.36 6.03
N LYS A 262 11.22 -9.08 7.22
CA LYS A 262 9.85 -9.49 7.60
C LYS A 262 8.81 -8.83 6.70
N ALA A 263 8.96 -7.54 6.39
CA ALA A 263 8.02 -6.82 5.52
C ALA A 263 8.05 -7.36 4.08
N ALA A 264 9.24 -7.71 3.57
CA ALA A 264 9.41 -8.37 2.29
C ALA A 264 8.79 -9.78 2.27
N LEU A 265 8.87 -10.54 3.36
CA LEU A 265 8.19 -11.83 3.46
C LEU A 265 6.66 -11.68 3.42
N LEU A 266 6.10 -10.68 4.12
CA LEU A 266 4.66 -10.41 4.06
C LEU A 266 4.23 -9.93 2.66
N SER A 267 5.02 -9.11 1.99
CA SER A 267 4.70 -8.71 0.61
C SER A 267 4.80 -9.89 -0.38
N MET A 268 5.67 -10.87 -0.14
CA MET A 268 5.67 -12.12 -0.90
C MET A 268 4.40 -12.95 -0.67
N ILE A 269 3.84 -12.93 0.55
CA ILE A 269 2.55 -13.56 0.84
C ILE A 269 1.41 -12.84 0.10
N PHE A 270 1.43 -11.51 0.02
CA PHE A 270 0.48 -10.74 -0.83
C PHE A 270 0.51 -11.25 -2.28
N LEU A 271 1.71 -11.41 -2.85
CA LEU A 271 1.87 -11.91 -4.21
C LEU A 271 1.40 -13.36 -4.39
N TRP A 272 1.62 -14.21 -3.37
CA TRP A 272 1.16 -15.59 -3.40
C TRP A 272 -0.37 -15.69 -3.34
N ILE A 273 -1.01 -14.88 -2.50
CA ILE A 273 -2.48 -14.83 -2.38
C ILE A 273 -3.11 -14.43 -3.71
N ARG A 274 -2.53 -13.46 -4.40
CA ARG A 274 -2.94 -13.07 -5.75
C ARG A 274 -2.90 -14.22 -6.76
N ALA A 275 -1.90 -15.09 -6.67
CA ALA A 275 -1.76 -16.22 -7.59
C ALA A 275 -2.72 -17.38 -7.30
N SER A 276 -3.16 -17.52 -6.05
CA SER A 276 -3.87 -18.70 -5.55
C SER A 276 -5.38 -18.51 -5.47
N TYR A 277 -5.86 -17.30 -5.13
CA TYR A 277 -7.28 -17.08 -4.88
C TYR A 277 -8.02 -16.46 -6.08
N PRO A 278 -9.27 -16.90 -6.34
CA PRO A 278 -10.14 -16.24 -7.29
C PRO A 278 -10.58 -14.86 -6.77
N ARG A 279 -11.04 -13.99 -7.68
CA ARG A 279 -11.58 -12.68 -7.32
C ARG A 279 -12.89 -12.80 -6.55
N PHE A 280 -13.07 -11.96 -5.53
CA PHE A 280 -14.34 -11.83 -4.82
C PHE A 280 -15.26 -10.83 -5.53
N ARG A 281 -16.57 -11.02 -5.39
CA ARG A 281 -17.58 -10.05 -5.84
C ARG A 281 -17.77 -8.95 -4.80
N TYR A 282 -18.08 -7.72 -5.24
CA TYR A 282 -18.31 -6.56 -4.38
C TYR A 282 -19.29 -6.82 -3.23
N ASP A 283 -20.42 -7.47 -3.51
CA ASP A 283 -21.45 -7.77 -2.50
C ASP A 283 -20.92 -8.67 -1.36
N GLN A 284 -20.07 -9.64 -1.70
CA GLN A 284 -19.49 -10.58 -0.73
C GLN A 284 -18.42 -9.88 0.12
N LEU A 285 -17.62 -9.03 -0.50
CA LEU A 285 -16.61 -8.21 0.17
C LEU A 285 -17.26 -7.27 1.20
N MET A 286 -18.32 -6.55 0.80
CA MET A 286 -19.06 -5.67 1.72
C MET A 286 -19.74 -6.46 2.84
N HIS A 287 -20.31 -7.62 2.54
CA HIS A 287 -20.90 -8.48 3.56
C HIS A 287 -19.86 -8.95 4.59
N LEU A 288 -18.65 -9.28 4.16
CA LEU A 288 -17.57 -9.73 5.03
C LEU A 288 -17.17 -8.64 6.04
N VAL A 289 -17.02 -7.40 5.60
CA VAL A 289 -16.70 -6.27 6.49
C VAL A 289 -17.81 -6.02 7.50
N TRP A 290 -19.02 -5.79 6.99
CA TRP A 290 -20.11 -5.27 7.82
C TRP A 290 -20.72 -6.32 8.74
N LYS A 291 -20.78 -7.59 8.32
CA LYS A 291 -21.41 -8.65 9.11
C LYS A 291 -20.44 -9.52 9.90
N ASN A 292 -19.19 -9.64 9.46
CA ASN A 292 -18.22 -10.50 10.14
C ASN A 292 -17.17 -9.68 10.88
N PHE A 293 -16.42 -8.81 10.18
CA PHE A 293 -15.30 -8.09 10.80
C PHE A 293 -15.77 -7.10 11.86
N LEU A 294 -16.75 -6.27 11.55
CA LEU A 294 -17.20 -5.23 12.48
C LEU A 294 -17.73 -5.83 13.81
N PRO A 295 -18.64 -6.83 13.83
CA PRO A 295 -19.08 -7.44 15.08
C PRO A 295 -17.96 -8.16 15.83
N LEU A 296 -17.05 -8.84 15.12
CA LEU A 296 -15.96 -9.58 15.75
C LEU A 296 -14.89 -8.66 16.36
N THR A 297 -14.66 -7.48 15.77
CA THR A 297 -13.73 -6.49 16.34
C THR A 297 -14.29 -5.73 17.53
N LEU A 298 -15.62 -5.64 17.64
CA LEU A 298 -16.31 -5.00 18.76
C LEU A 298 -16.49 -5.92 19.97
N ALA A 299 -16.49 -7.23 19.75
CA ALA A 299 -16.60 -8.26 20.80
C ALA A 299 -15.26 -8.48 21.52
#